data_AF-A0A3N9NA63-F1
#
_entry.id   AF-A0A3N9NA63-F1
#
_cell.length_a   1.000
_cell.length_b   1.000
_cell.length_c   1.000
_cell.angle_alpha   90.00
_cell.angle_beta   90.00
_cell.angle_gamma   90.00
#
_symmetry.space_group_name_H-M   'P 1'
#
loop_
_entity.id
_entity.type
_entity.pdbx_description
1 polymer ?
#
loop_
_entity_poly.entity_id
_entity_poly.type
_entity_poly.pdbx_seq_one_letter_code
_entity_poly.pdbx_strand_id
1 'polypeptide(L)'
;MKKQDLLMTAKQIQPPSLPSTQEFTEKKVAMASDVIRILRKRPDIEKLLVSDNLDMMDDNVRNMSRFMESVFCQYNPEVLVETCLWVFRAYRNHGFQLTFWPAHLDIWIEVLKASLSDTSLSEIMPFYQWIQVNIPTFVTMTDTSMSEIPSLRVK
;
A
#
# COMPACT_ATOMS: atom_id res chain seq x y z
N MET A 1 7.83 1.50 17.66
CA MET A 1 6.81 0.44 17.56
C MET A 1 7.47 -0.81 16.99
N LYS A 2 7.21 -2.00 17.55
CA LYS A 2 7.75 -3.29 17.07
C LYS A 2 6.76 -3.96 16.12
N LYS A 3 7.20 -4.97 15.37
CA LYS A 3 6.34 -5.81 14.51
C LYS A 3 5.09 -6.34 15.23
N GLN A 4 5.25 -6.70 16.50
CA GLN A 4 4.17 -7.24 17.31
C GLN A 4 3.04 -6.23 17.55
N ASP A 5 3.37 -4.94 17.64
CA ASP A 5 2.39 -3.86 17.78
C ASP A 5 1.61 -3.63 16.46
N LEU A 6 2.28 -3.78 15.29
CA LEU A 6 1.61 -3.78 13.99
C LEU A 6 0.60 -4.93 13.91
N LEU A 7 1.00 -6.14 14.30
CA LEU A 7 0.09 -7.29 14.33
C LEU A 7 -1.09 -7.08 15.28
N MET A 8 -0.85 -6.49 16.46
CA MET A 8 -1.90 -6.20 17.44
C MET A 8 -2.92 -5.19 16.91
N THR A 9 -2.47 -4.12 16.27
CA THR A 9 -3.38 -3.10 15.71
C THR A 9 -4.07 -3.58 14.44
N ALA A 10 -3.40 -4.38 13.59
CA ALA A 10 -4.03 -5.00 12.42
C ALA A 10 -5.19 -5.93 12.85
N LYS A 11 -5.00 -6.74 13.90
CA LYS A 11 -6.06 -7.61 14.45
C LYS A 11 -7.33 -6.87 14.88
N GLN A 12 -7.28 -5.56 15.08
CA GLN A 12 -8.44 -4.74 15.47
C GLN A 12 -9.30 -4.33 14.26
N ILE A 13 -8.75 -4.39 13.04
CA ILE A 13 -9.48 -4.07 11.82
C ILE A 13 -10.54 -5.15 11.58
N GLN A 14 -11.78 -4.71 11.39
CA GLN A 14 -12.87 -5.62 11.04
C GLN A 14 -12.83 -5.93 9.54
N PRO A 15 -12.95 -7.20 9.14
CA PRO A 15 -13.09 -7.53 7.73
C PRO A 15 -14.38 -6.91 7.18
N PRO A 16 -14.37 -6.42 5.93
CA PRO A 16 -15.57 -5.87 5.30
C PRO A 16 -16.63 -6.95 5.11
N SER A 17 -17.88 -6.52 5.01
CA SER A 17 -19.00 -7.38 4.67
C SER A 17 -18.89 -7.91 3.24
N LEU A 18 -19.59 -9.02 2.94
CA LEU A 18 -19.60 -9.59 1.59
C LEU A 18 -20.06 -8.57 0.51
N PRO A 19 -21.13 -7.77 0.72
CA PRO A 19 -21.50 -6.73 -0.25
C PRO A 19 -20.39 -5.70 -0.51
N SER A 20 -19.69 -5.24 0.53
CA SER A 20 -18.60 -4.28 0.37
C SER A 20 -17.39 -4.88 -0.36
N THR A 21 -17.07 -6.14 -0.05
CA THR A 21 -16.03 -6.89 -0.76
C THR A 21 -16.39 -7.06 -2.24
N GLN A 22 -17.65 -7.34 -2.57
CA GLN A 22 -18.13 -7.46 -3.94
C GLN A 22 -18.04 -6.13 -4.69
N GLU A 23 -18.51 -5.03 -4.08
CA GLU A 23 -18.43 -3.70 -4.68
C GLU A 23 -16.97 -3.30 -4.97
N PHE A 24 -16.06 -3.54 -4.02
CA PHE A 24 -14.64 -3.30 -4.25
C PHE A 24 -14.11 -4.16 -5.39
N THR A 25 -14.44 -5.45 -5.41
CA THR A 25 -14.01 -6.41 -6.44
C THR A 25 -14.40 -5.95 -7.84
N GLU A 26 -15.64 -5.51 -8.02
CA GLU A 26 -16.17 -5.01 -9.28
C GLU A 26 -15.46 -3.73 -9.74
N LYS A 27 -15.08 -2.85 -8.79
CA LYS A 27 -14.52 -1.53 -9.09
C LYS A 27 -12.99 -1.47 -9.07
N LYS A 28 -12.29 -2.48 -8.52
CA LYS A 28 -10.84 -2.44 -8.23
C LYS A 28 -9.96 -2.09 -9.45
N VAL A 29 -10.35 -2.55 -10.64
CA VAL A 29 -9.58 -2.32 -11.89
C VAL A 29 -9.74 -0.86 -12.35
N ALA A 30 -10.96 -0.33 -12.30
CA ALA A 30 -11.24 1.07 -12.62
C ALA A 30 -10.54 2.00 -11.63
N MET A 31 -10.67 1.72 -10.32
CA MET A 31 -10.00 2.49 -9.28
C MET A 31 -8.47 2.49 -9.44
N ALA A 32 -7.85 1.33 -9.68
CA ALA A 32 -6.41 1.26 -9.93
C ALA A 32 -5.98 2.07 -11.16
N SER A 33 -6.79 2.07 -12.22
CA SER A 33 -6.53 2.87 -13.42
C SER A 33 -6.62 4.38 -13.13
N ASP A 34 -7.57 4.80 -12.29
CA ASP A 34 -7.67 6.19 -11.86
C ASP A 34 -6.50 6.62 -10.98
N VAL A 35 -6.08 5.78 -10.04
CA VAL A 35 -4.89 6.03 -9.21
C VAL A 35 -3.64 6.19 -10.09
N ILE A 36 -3.43 5.31 -11.07
CA ILE A 36 -2.33 5.43 -12.05
C ILE A 36 -2.40 6.75 -12.79
N ARG A 37 -3.57 7.08 -13.35
CA ARG A 37 -3.79 8.31 -14.11
C ARG A 37 -3.50 9.55 -13.28
N ILE A 38 -3.85 9.55 -11.99
CA ILE A 38 -3.60 10.67 -11.08
C ILE A 38 -2.11 10.74 -10.72
N LEU A 39 -1.49 9.61 -10.36
CA LEU A 39 -0.05 9.54 -10.03
C LEU A 39 0.84 10.01 -11.19
N ARG A 40 0.60 9.52 -12.41
CA ARG A 40 1.38 9.90 -13.60
C ARG A 40 1.27 11.38 -13.95
N LYS A 41 0.21 12.07 -13.49
CA LYS A 41 -0.01 13.50 -13.72
C LYS A 41 0.53 14.38 -12.59
N ARG A 42 1.11 13.79 -11.54
CA ARG A 42 1.66 14.59 -10.44
C ARG A 42 2.86 15.41 -10.93
N PRO A 43 2.94 16.71 -10.59
CA PRO A 43 4.05 17.57 -10.99
C PRO A 43 5.38 17.19 -10.32
N ASP A 44 5.32 16.41 -9.23
CA ASP A 44 6.48 15.95 -8.46
C ASP A 44 6.81 14.47 -8.69
N ILE A 45 6.23 13.81 -9.69
CA ILE A 45 6.39 12.35 -9.89
C ILE A 45 7.87 11.92 -10.01
N GLU A 46 8.68 12.71 -10.70
CA GLU A 46 10.14 12.48 -10.84
C GLU A 46 10.91 12.63 -9.52
N LYS A 47 10.32 13.29 -8.51
CA LYS A 47 10.88 13.38 -7.16
C LYS A 47 10.42 12.23 -6.26
N LEU A 48 9.37 11.51 -6.65
CA LEU A 48 8.84 10.37 -5.89
C LEU A 48 9.48 9.05 -6.31
N LEU A 49 10.03 8.98 -7.53
CA LEU A 49 10.68 7.82 -8.10
C LEU A 49 12.08 8.20 -8.57
N VAL A 50 13.10 7.51 -8.07
CA VAL A 50 14.43 7.55 -8.71
C VAL A 50 14.37 6.66 -9.93
N SER A 51 14.87 7.15 -11.08
CA SER A 51 14.77 6.54 -12.42
C SER A 51 13.34 6.44 -13.00
N ASP A 52 13.23 6.15 -14.30
CA ASP A 52 11.98 6.01 -15.05
C ASP A 52 11.21 4.72 -14.68
N ASN A 53 10.88 4.58 -13.39
CA ASN A 53 10.19 3.42 -12.82
C ASN A 53 8.66 3.56 -12.86
N LEU A 54 8.13 4.32 -13.82
CA LEU A 54 6.69 4.56 -13.94
C LEU A 54 5.90 3.29 -14.21
N ASP A 55 6.45 2.35 -14.99
CA ASP A 55 5.77 1.09 -15.27
C ASP A 55 5.72 0.19 -14.02
N MET A 56 6.80 0.18 -13.25
CA MET A 56 6.83 -0.52 -11.94
C MET A 56 5.87 0.12 -10.94
N MET A 57 5.71 1.45 -10.98
CA MET A 57 4.70 2.15 -10.17
C MET A 57 3.30 1.70 -10.57
N ASP A 58 2.97 1.65 -11.86
CA ASP A 58 1.66 1.20 -12.30
C ASP A 58 1.36 -0.24 -11.87
N ASP A 59 2.37 -1.11 -11.95
CA ASP A 59 2.24 -2.49 -11.49
C ASP A 59 2.08 -2.58 -9.97
N ASN A 60 2.76 -1.72 -9.20
CA ASN A 60 2.53 -1.60 -7.76
C ASN A 60 1.07 -1.21 -7.44
N VAL A 61 0.51 -0.25 -8.18
CA VAL A 61 -0.89 0.17 -8.00
C VAL A 61 -1.84 -0.98 -8.33
N ARG A 62 -1.62 -1.69 -9.44
CA ARG A 62 -2.41 -2.87 -9.82
C ARG A 62 -2.29 -4.01 -8.81
N ASN A 63 -1.10 -4.21 -8.25
CA ASN A 63 -0.86 -5.23 -7.23
C ASN A 63 -1.53 -4.87 -5.91
N MET A 64 -1.53 -3.59 -5.52
CA MET A 64 -2.25 -3.12 -4.34
C MET A 64 -3.74 -3.44 -4.45
N SER A 65 -4.39 -3.20 -5.60
CA SER A 65 -5.83 -3.48 -5.75
C SER A 65 -6.16 -4.98 -5.66
N ARG A 66 -5.34 -5.85 -6.25
CA ARG A 66 -5.47 -7.31 -6.15
C ARG A 66 -5.20 -7.81 -4.73
N PHE A 67 -4.20 -7.25 -4.07
CA PHE A 67 -3.86 -7.60 -2.70
C PHE A 67 -4.97 -7.22 -1.74
N MET A 68 -5.49 -5.99 -1.83
CA MET A 68 -6.58 -5.53 -0.99
C MET A 68 -7.85 -6.37 -1.18
N GLU A 69 -8.20 -6.75 -2.41
CA GLU A 69 -9.29 -7.71 -2.65
C GLU A 69 -9.04 -9.03 -1.90
N SER A 70 -7.84 -9.61 -1.98
CA SER A 70 -7.53 -10.85 -1.27
C SER A 70 -7.66 -10.71 0.25
N VAL A 71 -7.24 -9.56 0.80
CA VAL A 71 -7.37 -9.20 2.22
C VAL A 71 -8.85 -9.08 2.62
N PHE A 72 -9.70 -8.52 1.76
CA PHE A 72 -11.14 -8.37 2.02
C PHE A 72 -11.90 -9.69 1.91
N CYS A 73 -11.50 -10.57 1.00
CA CYS A 73 -12.09 -11.90 0.85
C CYS A 73 -11.71 -12.84 2.00
N GLN A 74 -10.47 -12.76 2.49
CA GLN A 74 -9.96 -13.64 3.53
C GLN A 74 -8.97 -12.90 4.43
N TYR A 75 -9.50 -12.20 5.43
CA TYR A 75 -8.65 -11.36 6.26
C TYR A 75 -7.71 -12.16 7.15
N ASN A 76 -6.41 -11.95 6.94
CA ASN A 76 -5.36 -12.40 7.83
C ASN A 76 -4.44 -11.22 8.17
N PRO A 77 -4.39 -10.77 9.45
CA PRO A 77 -3.58 -9.63 9.85
C PRO A 77 -2.08 -9.87 9.71
N GLU A 78 -1.61 -11.12 9.81
CA GLU A 78 -0.20 -11.45 9.58
C GLU A 78 0.18 -11.26 8.12
N VAL A 79 -0.67 -11.74 7.19
CA VAL A 79 -0.48 -11.51 5.76
C VAL A 79 -0.46 -10.01 5.42
N LEU A 80 -1.37 -9.22 6.00
CA LEU A 80 -1.35 -7.76 5.84
C LEU A 80 -0.02 -7.15 6.27
N VAL A 81 0.44 -7.46 7.48
CA VAL A 81 1.67 -6.90 8.05
C VAL A 81 2.91 -7.33 7.27
N GLU A 82 3.05 -8.62 6.95
CA GLU A 82 4.21 -9.12 6.19
C GLU A 82 4.26 -8.51 4.78
N THR A 83 3.13 -8.43 4.10
CA THR A 83 3.08 -7.88 2.74
C THR A 83 3.42 -6.39 2.75
N CYS A 84 2.90 -5.60 3.70
CA CYS A 84 3.29 -4.20 3.82
C CYS A 84 4.81 -4.05 4.06
N LEU A 85 5.39 -4.81 5.00
CA LEU A 85 6.83 -4.77 5.25
C LEU A 85 7.65 -5.17 4.02
N TRP A 86 7.21 -6.20 3.28
CA TRP A 86 7.85 -6.63 2.05
C TRP A 86 7.78 -5.56 0.96
N VAL A 87 6.63 -4.93 0.73
CA VAL A 87 6.44 -3.87 -0.28
C VAL A 87 7.36 -2.67 0.02
N PHE A 88 7.36 -2.17 1.26
CA PHE A 88 8.21 -1.03 1.63
C PHE A 88 9.69 -1.33 1.42
N ARG A 89 10.14 -2.55 1.73
CA ARG A 89 11.52 -2.98 1.48
C ARG A 89 11.84 -3.13 -0.01
N ALA A 90 11.01 -3.85 -0.75
CA ALA A 90 11.26 -4.19 -2.14
C ALA A 90 11.31 -2.94 -3.04
N TYR A 91 10.30 -2.07 -2.95
CA TYR A 91 10.20 -0.92 -3.83
C TYR A 91 11.19 0.19 -3.48
N ARG A 92 11.63 0.29 -2.22
CA ARG A 92 12.76 1.17 -1.87
C ARG A 92 14.07 0.75 -2.54
N ASN A 93 14.33 -0.55 -2.66
CA ASN A 93 15.48 -1.06 -3.42
C ASN A 93 15.37 -0.74 -4.92
N HIS A 94 14.16 -0.45 -5.40
CA HIS A 94 13.88 0.03 -6.75
C HIS A 94 13.71 1.56 -6.83
N GLY A 95 14.24 2.32 -5.87
CA GLY A 95 14.33 3.78 -5.97
C GLY A 95 13.06 4.56 -5.61
N PHE A 96 12.02 3.90 -5.08
CA PHE A 96 10.83 4.60 -4.59
C PHE A 96 11.17 5.41 -3.33
N GLN A 97 10.88 6.71 -3.36
CA GLN A 97 11.19 7.62 -2.27
C GLN A 97 10.24 7.47 -1.09
N LEU A 98 10.66 7.86 0.12
CA LEU A 98 9.81 7.78 1.31
C LEU A 98 8.52 8.61 1.17
N THR A 99 8.60 9.71 0.44
CA THR A 99 7.47 10.60 0.13
C THR A 99 6.48 9.99 -0.87
N PHE A 100 6.85 8.94 -1.61
CA PHE A 100 5.94 8.24 -2.51
C PHE A 100 4.77 7.60 -1.75
N TRP A 101 5.04 6.96 -0.60
CA TRP A 101 4.05 6.21 0.15
C TRP A 101 2.85 7.04 0.63
N PRO A 102 3.03 8.19 1.30
CA PRO A 102 1.89 9.03 1.65
C PRO A 102 1.17 9.56 0.41
N ALA A 103 1.90 10.01 -0.62
CA ALA A 103 1.31 10.49 -1.86
C ALA A 103 0.45 9.44 -2.58
N HIS A 104 0.91 8.18 -2.60
CA HIS A 104 0.21 7.06 -3.18
C HIS A 104 -1.05 6.68 -2.39
N LEU A 105 -0.98 6.64 -1.05
CA LEU A 105 -2.13 6.32 -0.21
C LEU A 105 -3.19 7.44 -0.21
N ASP A 106 -2.78 8.70 -0.22
CA ASP A 106 -3.71 9.83 -0.34
C ASP A 106 -4.56 9.70 -1.61
N ILE A 107 -3.93 9.38 -2.75
CA ILE A 107 -4.64 9.20 -4.02
C ILE A 107 -5.58 8.00 -3.96
N TRP A 108 -5.16 6.87 -3.36
CA TRP A 108 -6.05 5.74 -3.13
C TRP A 108 -7.27 6.14 -2.30
N ILE A 109 -7.07 6.85 -1.20
CA ILE A 109 -8.13 7.31 -0.31
C ILE A 109 -9.13 8.20 -1.05
N GLU A 110 -8.66 9.13 -1.87
CA GLU A 110 -9.54 9.98 -2.69
C GLU A 110 -10.31 9.19 -3.75
N VAL A 111 -9.66 8.23 -4.42
CA VAL A 111 -10.33 7.37 -5.40
C VAL A 111 -11.38 6.47 -4.73
N LEU A 112 -11.11 5.93 -3.54
CA LEU A 112 -12.08 5.15 -2.77
C LEU A 112 -13.32 5.98 -2.43
N LYS A 113 -13.13 7.20 -1.90
CA LYS A 113 -14.22 8.12 -1.56
C LYS A 113 -15.09 8.46 -2.77
N ALA A 114 -14.49 8.59 -3.95
CA ALA A 114 -15.21 8.91 -5.18
C ALA A 114 -15.92 7.69 -5.80
N SER A 115 -15.47 6.47 -5.49
CA SER A 115 -15.88 5.26 -6.23
C SER A 115 -16.80 4.34 -5.44
N LEU A 116 -16.70 4.29 -4.12
CA LEU A 116 -17.44 3.36 -3.28
C LEU A 116 -18.70 4.01 -2.69
N SER A 117 -19.71 3.19 -2.41
CA SER A 117 -20.82 3.59 -1.55
C SER A 117 -20.32 3.94 -0.14
N ASP A 118 -21.09 4.75 0.60
CA ASP A 118 -20.73 5.14 1.97
C ASP A 118 -20.52 3.93 2.89
N THR A 119 -21.36 2.88 2.73
CA THR A 119 -21.23 1.62 3.48
C THR A 119 -19.89 0.95 3.19
N SER A 120 -19.60 0.68 1.91
CA SER A 120 -18.35 0.01 1.51
C SER A 120 -17.12 0.84 1.86
N LEU A 121 -17.21 2.16 1.69
CA LEU A 121 -16.16 3.09 2.08
C LEU A 121 -15.88 2.99 3.58
N SER A 122 -16.91 2.97 4.42
CA SER A 122 -16.74 2.89 5.88
C SER A 122 -16.08 1.59 6.34
N GLU A 123 -16.30 0.49 5.62
CA GLU A 123 -15.70 -0.82 5.93
C GLU A 123 -14.29 -1.00 5.34
N ILE A 124 -13.99 -0.36 4.21
CA ILE A 124 -12.70 -0.50 3.50
C ILE A 124 -11.66 0.53 3.94
N MET A 125 -12.09 1.77 4.24
CA MET A 125 -11.21 2.86 4.65
C MET A 125 -10.28 2.52 5.82
N PRO A 126 -10.70 1.77 6.87
CA PRO A 126 -9.83 1.41 7.98
C PRO A 126 -8.54 0.71 7.57
N PHE A 127 -8.54 -0.09 6.50
CA PHE A 127 -7.34 -0.75 6.01
C PHE A 127 -6.33 0.25 5.43
N TYR A 128 -6.78 1.17 4.59
CA TYR A 128 -5.93 2.17 3.96
C TYR A 128 -5.39 3.17 5.00
N GLN A 129 -6.24 3.60 5.93
CA GLN A 129 -5.84 4.46 7.05
C GLN A 129 -4.84 3.76 7.97
N TRP A 130 -5.03 2.47 8.26
CA TRP A 130 -4.09 1.71 9.05
C TRP A 130 -2.71 1.65 8.37
N ILE A 131 -2.65 1.42 7.06
CA ILE A 131 -1.36 1.45 6.33
C ILE A 131 -0.75 2.85 6.41
N GLN A 132 -1.54 3.90 6.20
CA GLN A 132 -1.07 5.30 6.20
C GLN A 132 -0.48 5.73 7.54
N VAL A 133 -1.19 5.47 8.65
CA VAL A 133 -0.73 5.78 10.01
C VAL A 133 0.55 5.02 10.34
N ASN A 134 0.73 3.82 9.78
CA ASN A 134 1.88 2.97 10.06
C ASN A 134 3.08 3.16 9.11
N ILE A 135 3.00 4.06 8.12
CA ILE A 135 4.14 4.40 7.23
C ILE A 135 5.46 4.58 8.01
N PRO A 136 5.55 5.42 9.06
CA PRO A 136 6.81 5.64 9.76
C PRO A 136 7.40 4.36 10.37
N THR A 137 6.54 3.46 10.83
CA THR A 137 6.95 2.17 11.39
C THR A 137 7.48 1.24 10.30
N PHE A 138 6.79 1.13 9.15
CA PHE A 138 7.27 0.33 8.03
C PHE A 138 8.63 0.81 7.53
N VAL A 139 8.81 2.12 7.39
CA VAL A 139 10.09 2.73 7.01
C VAL A 139 11.19 2.35 7.99
N THR A 140 11.00 2.64 9.28
CA THR A 140 12.00 2.37 10.33
C THR A 140 12.41 0.89 10.38
N MET A 141 11.43 -0.02 10.29
CA MET A 141 11.68 -1.46 10.39
C MET A 141 12.42 -2.00 9.15
N THR A 142 12.10 -1.49 7.97
CA THR A 142 12.74 -1.94 6.73
C THR A 142 14.13 -1.34 6.52
N ASP A 143 14.42 -0.16 7.07
CA ASP A 143 15.77 0.42 7.13
C ASP A 143 16.73 -0.42 7.97
N THR A 144 16.28 -0.87 9.14
CA THR A 144 17.10 -1.65 10.08
C THR A 144 17.53 -2.99 9.47
N SER A 145 16.69 -3.59 8.62
CA SER A 145 17.02 -4.84 7.92
C SER A 145 17.98 -4.65 6.73
N MET A 146 18.14 -3.43 6.21
CA MET A 146 19.07 -3.15 5.10
C MET A 146 20.51 -2.96 5.58
N SER A 147 20.72 -2.55 6.83
CA SER A 147 22.06 -2.43 7.44
C SER A 147 22.75 -3.76 7.76
N GLU A 148 22.04 -4.89 7.62
CA GLU A 148 22.57 -6.23 7.91
C GLU A 148 23.05 -7.00 6.67
N ILE A 149 22.94 -6.44 5.46
CA ILE A 149 23.50 -7.07 4.25
C ILE A 149 24.99 -6.72 4.21
N PRO A 150 25.92 -7.68 4.39
CA PRO A 150 27.33 -7.41 4.23
C PRO A 150 27.55 -6.99 2.78
N SER A 151 28.13 -5.80 2.58
CA SER A 151 28.59 -5.38 1.28
C SER A 151 29.47 -6.48 0.69
N LEU A 152 29.01 -7.15 -0.37
CA LEU A 152 29.87 -7.95 -1.22
C LEU A 152 30.86 -6.98 -1.87
N ARG A 153 31.97 -6.73 -1.18
CA ARG A 153 33.15 -6.16 -1.80
C ARG A 153 33.69 -7.20 -2.75
N VAL A 154 33.36 -7.05 -4.03
CA VAL A 154 34.08 -7.71 -5.11
C VAL A 154 35.53 -7.24 -5.01
N LYS A 155 36.44 -8.18 -4.76
CA LYS A 155 37.88 -7.97 -4.88
C LYS A 155 38.29 -8.00 -6.34
#